data_AF-A0A955BMP3-F1
#
_entry.id   AF-A0A955BMP3-F1
#
_cell.length_a   1.000
_cell.length_b   1.000
_cell.length_c   1.000
_cell.angle_alpha   90.00
_cell.angle_beta   90.00
_cell.angle_gamma   90.00
#
_symmetry.space_group_name_H-M   'P 1'
#
loop_
_entity.id
_entity.type
_entity.pdbx_description
1 polymer ?
#
loop_
_entity_poly.entity_id
_entity_poly.type
_entity_poly.pdbx_seq_one_letter_code
_entity_poly.pdbx_strand_id
1 'polypeptide(L)'
;MRKSDYEGLYRIKAAPRNPKTHNGVSWLEVERVIAASGGFAEFDALASAVVNHRHGTKTAVHPYQFVTYCIRRGWLVRADD
;
A
#
# COMPACT_ATOMS: atom_id res chain seq x y z
N MET A 1 -1.99 7.83 14.82
CA MET A 1 -2.62 7.02 13.76
C MET A 1 -3.88 6.43 14.36
N ARG A 2 -5.04 6.60 13.74
CA ARG A 2 -6.32 6.17 14.31
C ARG A 2 -6.59 4.74 13.86
N LYS A 3 -7.33 3.95 14.67
CA LYS A 3 -7.72 2.57 14.31
C LYS A 3 -8.38 2.48 12.92
N SER A 4 -9.08 3.54 12.53
CA SER A 4 -9.75 3.71 11.23
C SER A 4 -8.82 3.70 10.01
N ASP A 5 -7.51 3.92 10.17
CA ASP A 5 -6.54 3.96 9.06
C ASP A 5 -6.20 2.54 8.54
N TYR A 6 -6.63 1.49 9.26
CA TYR A 6 -6.42 0.09 8.91
C TYR A 6 -7.70 -0.56 8.33
N GLU A 7 -8.78 0.20 8.21
CA GLU A 7 -10.09 -0.30 7.80
C GLU A 7 -10.62 0.53 6.62
N GLY A 8 -11.22 -0.16 5.63
CA GLY A 8 -11.91 0.45 4.50
C GLY A 8 -11.20 0.28 3.15
N LEU A 9 -11.89 0.80 2.13
CA LEU A 9 -11.48 0.73 0.72
C LEU A 9 -10.58 1.89 0.33
N TYR A 10 -9.48 1.57 -0.34
CA TYR A 10 -8.48 2.52 -0.80
C TYR A 10 -8.34 2.49 -2.31
N ARG A 11 -8.10 3.67 -2.89
CA ARG A 11 -7.79 3.86 -4.31
C ARG A 11 -6.48 4.60 -4.51
N ILE A 12 -5.93 4.51 -5.72
CA ILE A 12 -4.75 5.28 -6.11
C ILE A 12 -5.17 6.72 -6.43
N LYS A 13 -4.58 7.68 -5.73
CA LYS A 13 -4.65 9.11 -6.04
C LYS A 13 -3.46 9.57 -6.85
N ALA A 14 -2.27 9.07 -6.53
CA ALA A 14 -1.03 9.43 -7.19
C ALA A 14 -0.01 8.30 -7.07
N ALA A 15 0.89 8.19 -8.04
CA ALA A 15 1.99 7.22 -8.02
C ALA A 15 3.29 7.86 -7.48
N PRO A 16 4.17 7.06 -6.84
CA PRO A 16 5.52 7.50 -6.51
C PRO A 16 6.32 7.82 -7.78
N ARG A 17 6.90 9.03 -7.86
CA ARG A 17 7.69 9.45 -9.03
C ARG A 17 9.00 8.68 -9.24
N ASN A 18 9.62 8.19 -8.16
CA ASN A 18 10.87 7.41 -8.25
C ASN A 18 11.10 6.59 -6.97
N PRO A 19 10.36 5.48 -6.77
CA PRO A 19 10.51 4.68 -5.56
C PRO A 19 11.86 3.94 -5.56
N LYS A 20 12.47 3.77 -4.37
CA LYS A 20 13.58 2.81 -4.19
C LYS A 20 13.14 1.42 -4.66
N THR A 21 14.06 0.58 -5.15
CA THR A 21 13.74 -0.73 -5.78
C THR A 21 12.73 -1.58 -5.00
N HIS A 22 12.90 -1.73 -3.69
CA HIS A 22 11.96 -2.49 -2.85
C HIS A 22 10.58 -1.83 -2.69
N ASN A 23 10.52 -0.49 -2.68
CA ASN A 23 9.26 0.24 -2.69
C ASN A 23 8.59 0.13 -4.06
N GLY A 24 9.36 0.08 -5.14
CA GLY A 24 8.84 -0.08 -6.50
C GLY A 24 8.14 -1.44 -6.68
N VAL A 25 8.78 -2.53 -6.25
CA VAL A 25 8.17 -3.87 -6.29
C VAL A 25 6.87 -3.91 -5.48
N SER A 26 6.90 -3.46 -4.23
CA SER A 26 5.69 -3.44 -3.40
C SER A 26 4.60 -2.50 -3.92
N TRP A 27 4.98 -1.39 -4.58
CA TRP A 27 4.03 -0.50 -5.23
C TRP A 27 3.33 -1.16 -6.42
N LEU A 28 4.07 -1.90 -7.26
CA LEU A 28 3.47 -2.65 -8.38
C LEU A 28 2.43 -3.66 -7.90
N GLU A 29 2.66 -4.34 -6.78
CA GLU A 29 1.67 -5.26 -6.21
C GLU A 29 0.41 -4.52 -5.73
N VAL A 30 0.57 -3.34 -5.12
CA VAL A 30 -0.57 -2.47 -4.76
C VAL A 30 -1.38 -2.07 -6.01
N GLU A 31 -0.71 -1.67 -7.09
CA GLU A 31 -1.38 -1.33 -8.36
C GLU A 31 -2.17 -2.51 -8.93
N ARG A 32 -1.58 -3.71 -8.93
CA ARG A 32 -2.24 -4.92 -9.41
C ARG A 32 -3.49 -5.27 -8.61
N VAL A 33 -3.42 -5.22 -7.28
CA VAL A 33 -4.55 -5.55 -6.40
C VAL A 33 -5.70 -4.57 -6.62
N ILE A 34 -5.40 -3.28 -6.70
CA ILE A 34 -6.41 -2.24 -6.93
C ILE A 34 -7.04 -2.39 -8.32
N ALA A 35 -6.23 -2.65 -9.36
CA ALA A 35 -6.74 -2.87 -10.70
C ALA A 35 -7.64 -4.12 -10.78
N ALA A 36 -7.22 -5.23 -10.16
CA ALA A 36 -7.99 -6.48 -10.12
C ALA A 36 -9.31 -6.35 -9.35
N SER A 37 -9.39 -5.39 -8.43
CA SER A 37 -10.55 -5.17 -7.56
C SER A 37 -11.49 -4.06 -8.07
N GLY A 38 -11.35 -3.64 -9.33
CA GLY A 38 -12.24 -2.62 -9.92
C GLY A 38 -11.92 -1.18 -9.52
N GLY A 39 -10.67 -0.90 -9.12
CA GLY A 39 -10.19 0.45 -8.81
C GLY A 39 -10.14 0.78 -7.30
N PHE A 40 -10.57 -0.13 -6.44
CA PHE A 40 -10.55 0.00 -4.99
C PHE A 40 -10.14 -1.31 -4.33
N ALA A 41 -9.38 -1.27 -3.24
CA ALA A 41 -9.03 -2.47 -2.48
C ALA A 41 -9.04 -2.23 -0.97
N GLU A 42 -9.40 -3.26 -0.21
CA GLU A 42 -9.36 -3.26 1.26
C GLU A 42 -7.91 -3.15 1.76
N PHE A 43 -7.73 -2.50 2.90
CA PHE A 43 -6.41 -2.34 3.54
C PHE A 43 -5.70 -3.69 3.73
N ASP A 44 -6.40 -4.71 4.20
CA ASP A 44 -5.84 -6.05 4.43
C ASP A 44 -5.40 -6.75 3.14
N ALA A 45 -6.12 -6.53 2.04
CA ALA A 45 -5.75 -7.05 0.73
C ALA A 45 -4.45 -6.39 0.24
N LEU A 46 -4.33 -5.07 0.41
CA LEU A 46 -3.10 -4.32 0.10
C LEU A 46 -1.93 -4.77 0.95
N ALA A 47 -2.13 -4.97 2.25
CA ALA A 47 -1.09 -5.41 3.17
C ALA A 47 -0.63 -6.84 2.85
N SER A 48 -1.57 -7.73 2.53
CA SER A 48 -1.27 -9.10 2.14
C SER A 48 -0.45 -9.16 0.84
N ALA A 49 -0.75 -8.30 -0.13
CA ALA A 49 -0.01 -8.23 -1.39
C ALA A 49 1.45 -7.78 -1.23
N VAL A 50 1.75 -7.02 -0.18
CA VAL A 50 3.11 -6.54 0.13
C VAL A 50 3.74 -7.31 1.30
N VAL A 51 3.28 -8.54 1.57
CA VAL A 51 3.79 -9.36 2.69
C VAL A 51 5.31 -9.56 2.68
N ASN A 52 5.90 -9.58 1.48
CA ASN A 52 7.34 -9.73 1.27
C ASN A 52 8.10 -8.38 1.22
N HIS A 53 7.47 -7.28 1.61
CA HIS A 53 8.10 -5.96 1.60
C HIS A 53 9.38 -5.95 2.44
N ARG A 54 10.52 -5.76 1.77
CA ARG A 54 11.86 -5.75 2.39
C ARG A 54 12.22 -7.04 3.16
N HIS A 55 11.62 -8.17 2.76
CA HIS A 55 11.99 -9.50 3.26
C HIS A 55 13.50 -9.75 3.05
N GLY A 56 14.17 -10.35 4.04
CA GLY A 56 15.61 -10.63 3.99
C GLY A 56 16.54 -9.42 4.19
N THR A 57 16.00 -8.24 4.51
CA THR A 57 16.81 -7.05 4.85
C THR A 57 17.01 -6.90 6.36
N LYS A 58 18.06 -6.18 6.78
CA LYS A 58 18.35 -5.88 8.20
C LYS A 58 17.22 -5.13 8.93
N THR A 59 16.30 -4.53 8.17
CA THR A 59 15.13 -3.80 8.69
C THR A 59 13.91 -4.29 7.93
N ALA A 60 13.54 -5.56 8.10
CA ALA A 60 12.25 -6.05 7.65
C ALA A 60 11.16 -5.12 8.22
N VAL A 61 10.33 -4.58 7.33
CA VAL A 61 9.28 -3.61 7.65
C VAL A 61 7.98 -4.38 7.55
N HIS A 62 7.09 -4.23 8.55
CA HIS A 62 5.81 -4.94 8.52
C HIS A 62 5.01 -4.49 7.27
N PRO A 63 4.26 -5.39 6.61
CA PRO A 63 3.52 -5.08 5.38
C PRO A 63 2.57 -3.89 5.56
N TYR A 64 1.93 -3.82 6.72
CA TYR A 64 1.07 -2.71 7.14
C TYR A 64 1.79 -1.35 7.13
N GLN A 65 3.08 -1.31 7.46
CA GLN A 65 3.86 -0.07 7.49
C GLN A 65 4.08 0.48 6.08
N PHE A 66 4.18 -0.38 5.05
CA PHE A 66 4.28 0.08 3.67
C PHE A 66 2.97 0.68 3.18
N VAL A 67 1.83 0.02 3.40
CA VAL A 67 0.51 0.55 3.02
C VAL A 67 0.24 1.88 3.74
N THR A 68 0.50 1.92 5.05
CA THR A 68 0.46 3.14 5.85
C THR A 68 1.33 4.26 5.28
N TYR A 69 2.55 3.92 4.87
CA TYR A 69 3.46 4.87 4.25
C TYR A 69 2.86 5.43 2.95
N CYS A 70 2.29 4.59 2.09
CA CYS A 70 1.62 5.05 0.87
C CYS A 70 0.44 6.00 1.17
N ILE A 71 -0.36 5.72 2.20
CA ILE A 71 -1.46 6.60 2.66
C ILE A 71 -0.91 7.95 3.12
N ARG A 72 0.11 7.94 3.99
CA ARG A 72 0.74 9.18 4.51
C ARG A 72 1.40 10.02 3.41
N ARG A 73 1.82 9.40 2.31
CA ARG A 73 2.37 10.10 1.13
C ARG A 73 1.30 10.66 0.19
N GLY A 74 0.01 10.40 0.47
CA GLY A 74 -1.11 10.82 -0.37
C GLY A 74 -1.21 10.03 -1.68
N TRP A 75 -0.55 8.87 -1.77
CA TRP A 75 -0.60 8.01 -2.95
C TRP A 75 -1.84 7.14 -2.93
N LEU A 76 -2.20 6.66 -1.75
CA LEU A 76 -3.48 6.02 -1.47
C LEU A 76 -4.37 6.98 -0.71
N VAL A 77 -5.65 6.98 -1.07
CA VAL A 77 -6.70 7.68 -0.33
C VAL A 77 -7.87 6.75 -0.11
N ARG A 78 -8.61 6.99 0.97
CA ARG A 78 -9.81 6.25 1.26
C ARG A 78 -10.91 6.63 0.26
N ALA A 79 -11.79 5.69 -0.06
CA ALA A 79 -12.89 5.94 -1.00
C ALA A 79 -13.91 6.97 -0.47
N ASP A 80 -14.02 7.09 0.86
CA ASP A 80 -14.97 7.97 1.55
C ASP A 80 -14.41 9.39 1.86
N ASP A 81 -13.18 9.68 1.44
CA ASP A 81 -12.46 10.97 1.62
C ASP A 81 -12.51 11.84 0.35
#